data_AF-A0A9D1CKJ4-F1
#
_entry.id   AF-A0A9D1CKJ4-F1
#
_cell.length_a   1.000
_cell.length_b   1.000
_cell.length_c   1.000
_cell.angle_alpha   90.00
_cell.angle_beta   90.00
_cell.angle_gamma   90.00
#
_symmetry.space_group_name_H-M   'P 1'
#
loop_
_entity.id
_entity.type
_entity.pdbx_description
1 polymer ?
#
loop_
_entity_poly.entity_id
_entity_poly.type
_entity_poly.pdbx_seq_one_letter_code
_entity_poly.pdbx_strand_id
1 'polypeptide(L)'
;MRHSPKCRIGTAKFFTLLLLLYRTLANVGGFKVVPNTIGVVNMIETSSLETTEQDVDSLLDDYSKLTQVTLEDIIDFHVKFERIHPFGDGNGRVGRIIMFKECLKNNIMPFIILDQDKPYYIRGLKEYNRDKKYLIDTILHSEDIYENSCEQLLDFDIKED
;
A
#
# COMPACT_ATOMS: atom_id res chain seq x y z
N MET A 1 0.37 -40.15 7.92
CA MET A 1 0.23 -38.84 7.24
C MET A 1 -0.51 -37.90 8.17
N ARG A 2 0.19 -36.98 8.84
CA ARG A 2 -0.42 -36.00 9.74
C ARG A 2 -0.66 -34.72 8.93
N HIS A 3 -1.91 -34.37 8.69
CA HIS A 3 -2.27 -33.06 8.17
C HIS A 3 -2.11 -32.04 9.30
N SER A 4 -1.10 -31.19 9.19
CA SER A 4 -0.96 -30.01 10.04
C SER A 4 -2.11 -29.04 9.73
N PRO A 5 -2.79 -28.48 10.75
CA PRO A 5 -3.82 -27.48 10.53
C PRO A 5 -3.16 -26.22 9.97
N LYS A 6 -3.55 -25.84 8.74
CA LYS A 6 -3.23 -24.53 8.17
C LYS A 6 -3.77 -23.47 9.14
N CYS A 7 -2.88 -22.76 9.81
CA CYS A 7 -3.19 -21.63 10.65
C CYS A 7 -3.86 -20.56 9.77
N ARG A 8 -5.20 -20.58 9.73
CA ARG A 8 -6.01 -19.47 9.21
C ARG A 8 -5.89 -18.33 10.23
N ILE A 9 -4.87 -17.51 10.07
CA ILE A 9 -4.86 -16.16 10.65
C ILE A 9 -6.00 -15.43 9.94
N GLY A 10 -7.14 -15.34 10.63
CA GLY A 10 -8.36 -14.77 10.09
C GLY A 10 -8.14 -13.36 9.53
N THR A 11 -8.64 -13.15 8.33
CA THR A 11 -8.77 -11.88 7.61
C THR A 11 -9.37 -10.75 8.48
N ALA A 12 -10.11 -11.09 9.54
CA ALA A 12 -10.66 -10.17 10.53
C ALA A 12 -9.60 -9.35 11.31
N LYS A 13 -8.39 -9.88 11.55
CA LYS A 13 -7.34 -9.13 12.30
C LYS A 13 -6.70 -8.00 11.47
N PHE A 14 -6.79 -8.06 10.13
CA PHE A 14 -6.24 -7.04 9.24
C PHE A 14 -7.05 -5.75 9.29
N PHE A 15 -8.39 -5.88 9.21
CA PHE A 15 -9.31 -4.76 9.41
C PHE A 15 -9.10 -4.12 10.77
N THR A 16 -8.91 -4.92 11.82
CA THR A 16 -8.62 -4.37 13.15
C THR A 16 -7.29 -3.63 13.19
N LEU A 17 -6.24 -4.06 12.50
CA LEU A 17 -4.96 -3.34 12.52
C LEU A 17 -5.00 -2.05 11.69
N LEU A 18 -5.69 -2.04 10.54
CA LEU A 18 -5.89 -0.82 9.77
C LEU A 18 -6.85 0.13 10.51
N LEU A 19 -7.93 -0.36 11.15
CA LEU A 19 -8.80 0.42 12.05
C LEU A 19 -8.06 0.88 13.31
N LEU A 20 -7.13 0.10 13.85
CA LEU A 20 -6.33 0.47 15.02
C LEU A 20 -5.30 1.52 14.64
N LEU A 21 -4.63 1.39 13.49
CA LEU A 21 -3.76 2.44 12.96
C LEU A 21 -4.59 3.69 12.61
N TYR A 22 -5.76 3.55 12.00
CA TYR A 22 -6.72 4.63 11.73
C TYR A 22 -7.17 5.32 13.02
N ARG A 23 -7.58 4.59 14.06
CA ARG A 23 -7.99 5.15 15.36
C ARG A 23 -6.83 5.72 16.18
N THR A 24 -5.63 5.13 16.08
CA THR A 24 -4.45 5.59 16.82
C THR A 24 -3.79 6.78 16.15
N LEU A 25 -3.76 6.83 14.81
CA LEU A 25 -3.32 8.00 14.02
C LEU A 25 -4.37 9.12 14.03
N ALA A 26 -5.67 8.81 14.12
CA ALA A 26 -6.67 9.83 14.44
C ALA A 26 -6.42 10.47 15.81
N ASN A 27 -5.90 9.71 16.80
CA ASN A 27 -5.52 10.23 18.11
C ASN A 27 -4.15 10.93 18.13
N VAL A 28 -3.30 10.72 17.11
CA VAL A 28 -2.02 11.40 16.90
C VAL A 28 -2.01 11.99 15.49
N GLY A 29 -2.85 13.01 15.26
CA GLY A 29 -2.90 13.73 13.99
C GLY A 29 -4.29 14.01 13.41
N GLY A 30 -5.37 13.39 13.91
CA GLY A 30 -6.74 13.62 13.46
C GLY A 30 -7.00 13.25 11.99
N PHE A 31 -8.28 13.19 11.59
CA PHE A 31 -8.61 13.43 10.18
C PHE A 31 -8.09 14.80 9.80
N LYS A 32 -7.80 15.01 8.50
CA LYS A 32 -7.56 16.37 8.01
C LYS A 32 -8.71 17.25 8.53
N VAL A 33 -8.43 18.45 8.98
CA VAL A 33 -9.43 19.44 9.44
C VAL A 33 -9.58 20.55 8.39
N VAL A 34 -8.72 20.52 7.37
CA VAL A 34 -8.62 21.47 6.25
C VAL A 34 -8.38 20.65 4.97
N PRO A 35 -8.90 21.06 3.80
CA PRO A 35 -8.57 20.41 2.53
C PRO A 35 -7.06 20.43 2.26
N ASN A 36 -6.45 19.25 2.08
CA ASN A 36 -5.02 19.14 1.76
C ASN A 36 -4.79 19.32 0.25
N THR A 37 -3.75 20.07 -0.12
CA THR A 37 -3.25 20.13 -1.51
C THR A 37 -2.08 19.15 -1.64
N ILE A 38 -2.23 18.12 -2.45
CA ILE A 38 -1.16 17.17 -2.74
C ILE A 38 -0.20 17.81 -3.76
N GLY A 39 1.07 18.02 -3.42
CA GLY A 39 2.08 18.52 -4.38
C GLY A 39 2.47 17.53 -5.49
N VAL A 40 1.91 16.31 -5.45
CA VAL A 40 2.23 15.15 -6.30
C VAL A 40 1.09 14.85 -7.29
N VAL A 41 -0.15 15.03 -6.85
CA VAL A 41 -1.38 14.82 -7.64
C VAL A 41 -2.00 16.20 -7.85
N ASN A 42 -1.39 17.03 -8.70
CA ASN A 42 -2.02 18.28 -9.11
C ASN A 42 -3.32 17.96 -9.85
N MET A 43 -4.43 18.48 -9.32
CA MET A 43 -5.79 18.53 -9.89
C MET A 43 -6.71 17.31 -9.72
N ILE A 44 -6.80 16.72 -8.52
CA ILE A 44 -8.02 15.99 -8.15
C ILE A 44 -8.43 16.50 -6.76
N GLU A 45 -9.67 16.98 -6.63
CA GLU A 45 -10.26 17.23 -5.32
C GLU A 45 -10.20 15.93 -4.52
N THR A 46 -9.40 15.91 -3.45
CA THR A 46 -9.44 14.77 -2.50
C THR A 46 -10.81 14.74 -1.84
N SER A 47 -11.23 13.56 -1.38
CA SER A 47 -12.49 13.38 -0.64
C SER A 47 -12.70 14.49 0.39
N SER A 48 -13.93 15.00 0.51
CA SER A 48 -14.21 16.05 1.48
C SER A 48 -14.08 15.49 2.90
N LEU A 49 -13.99 16.38 3.90
CA LEU A 49 -13.93 16.03 5.31
C LEU A 49 -15.07 15.09 5.74
N GLU A 50 -16.24 15.30 5.17
CA GLU A 50 -17.46 14.56 5.50
C GLU A 50 -17.54 13.20 4.81
N THR A 51 -16.94 13.04 3.62
CA THR A 51 -17.01 11.77 2.86
C THR A 51 -15.77 10.89 3.03
N THR A 52 -14.68 11.42 3.59
CA THR A 52 -13.40 10.70 3.73
C THR A 52 -13.57 9.35 4.42
N GLU A 53 -14.30 9.27 5.54
CA GLU A 53 -14.51 7.99 6.24
C GLU A 53 -15.28 6.99 5.38
N GLN A 54 -16.35 7.44 4.72
CA GLN A 54 -17.18 6.62 3.85
C GLN A 54 -16.41 6.11 2.62
N ASP A 55 -15.55 6.96 2.06
CA ASP A 55 -14.72 6.60 0.90
C ASP A 55 -13.66 5.55 1.29
N VAL A 56 -13.07 5.67 2.50
CA VAL A 56 -12.17 4.64 3.03
C VAL A 56 -12.91 3.34 3.29
N ASP A 57 -14.08 3.38 3.93
CA ASP A 57 -14.88 2.17 4.21
C ASP A 57 -15.27 1.47 2.92
N SER A 58 -15.73 2.22 1.91
CA SER A 58 -16.06 1.70 0.58
C SER A 58 -14.84 1.06 -0.10
N LEU A 59 -13.69 1.73 -0.06
CA LEU A 59 -12.44 1.21 -0.62
C LEU A 59 -12.04 -0.13 0.04
N LEU A 60 -12.20 -0.23 1.37
CA LEU A 60 -11.89 -1.44 2.11
C LEU A 60 -12.87 -2.57 1.83
N ASP A 61 -14.16 -2.26 1.76
CA ASP A 61 -15.20 -3.23 1.43
C ASP A 61 -14.98 -3.81 0.04
N ASP A 62 -14.67 -2.98 -0.95
CA ASP A 62 -14.40 -3.43 -2.32
C ASP A 62 -13.17 -4.33 -2.39
N TYR A 63 -12.10 -3.97 -1.69
CA TYR A 63 -10.90 -4.79 -1.63
C TYR A 63 -11.14 -6.12 -0.91
N SER A 64 -11.97 -6.14 0.15
CA SER A 64 -12.27 -7.36 0.93
C SER A 64 -13.06 -8.42 0.16
N LYS A 65 -13.76 -8.01 -0.91
CA LYS A 65 -14.54 -8.91 -1.78
C LYS A 65 -13.66 -9.69 -2.76
N LEU A 66 -12.40 -9.30 -2.93
CA LEU A 66 -11.46 -10.00 -3.81
C LEU A 66 -11.15 -11.40 -3.26
N THR A 67 -11.35 -12.43 -4.08
CA THR A 67 -11.10 -13.83 -3.70
C THR A 67 -9.64 -14.23 -3.86
N GLN A 68 -8.96 -13.63 -4.83
CA GLN A 68 -7.53 -13.75 -5.09
C GLN A 68 -7.01 -12.35 -5.42
N VAL A 69 -6.07 -11.86 -4.61
CA VAL A 69 -5.48 -10.53 -4.76
C VAL A 69 -4.26 -10.62 -5.66
N THR A 70 -4.20 -9.75 -6.67
CA THR A 70 -3.04 -9.56 -7.55
C THR A 70 -2.21 -8.34 -7.14
N LEU A 71 -1.01 -8.19 -7.74
CA LEU A 71 -0.20 -6.99 -7.53
C LEU A 71 -0.95 -5.75 -8.04
N GLU A 72 -1.61 -5.84 -9.19
CA GLU A 72 -2.40 -4.76 -9.77
C GLU A 72 -3.57 -4.34 -8.86
N ASP A 73 -4.21 -5.29 -8.16
CA ASP A 73 -5.26 -4.97 -7.18
C ASP A 73 -4.70 -4.17 -5.99
N ILE A 74 -3.48 -4.52 -5.53
CA ILE A 74 -2.79 -3.79 -4.45
C ILE A 74 -2.42 -2.38 -4.92
N ILE A 75 -1.92 -2.22 -6.14
CA ILE A 75 -1.58 -0.93 -6.73
C ILE A 75 -2.83 -0.08 -6.94
N ASP A 76 -3.92 -0.65 -7.46
CA ASP A 76 -5.21 0.03 -7.63
C ASP A 76 -5.75 0.51 -6.27
N PHE A 77 -5.67 -0.33 -5.22
CA PHE A 77 -6.03 0.07 -3.86
C PHE A 77 -5.21 1.27 -3.40
N HIS A 78 -3.88 1.20 -3.56
CA HIS A 78 -2.97 2.26 -3.13
C HIS A 78 -3.23 3.59 -3.84
N VAL A 79 -3.47 3.56 -5.15
CA VAL A 79 -3.83 4.76 -5.92
C VAL A 79 -5.12 5.38 -5.41
N LYS A 80 -6.15 4.56 -5.12
CA LYS A 80 -7.41 5.05 -4.54
C LYS A 80 -7.20 5.62 -3.14
N PHE A 81 -6.42 4.94 -2.30
CA PHE A 81 -6.08 5.39 -0.96
C PHE A 81 -5.36 6.75 -0.97
N GLU A 82 -4.36 6.93 -1.84
CA GLU A 82 -3.64 8.20 -2.00
C GLU A 82 -4.55 9.35 -2.47
N ARG A 83 -5.60 9.04 -3.25
CA ARG A 83 -6.61 10.01 -3.72
C ARG A 83 -7.60 10.40 -2.64
N ILE A 84 -8.04 9.46 -1.81
CA ILE A 84 -8.88 9.74 -0.64
C ILE A 84 -8.11 10.62 0.35
N HIS A 85 -6.83 10.28 0.55
CA HIS A 85 -5.88 11.03 1.38
C HIS A 85 -6.43 11.29 2.80
N PRO A 86 -6.73 10.23 3.57
CA PRO A 86 -7.58 10.33 4.76
C PRO A 86 -6.92 11.03 5.95
N PHE A 87 -5.59 11.05 6.01
CA PHE A 87 -4.84 11.60 7.15
C PHE A 87 -4.38 13.03 6.89
N GLY A 88 -4.16 13.80 7.96
CA GLY A 88 -3.59 15.15 7.87
C GLY A 88 -2.16 15.18 7.28
N ASP A 89 -1.34 14.19 7.61
CA ASP A 89 -0.02 13.91 7.04
C ASP A 89 0.23 12.39 7.08
N GLY A 90 1.22 11.92 6.33
CA GLY A 90 1.70 10.54 6.40
C GLY A 90 1.01 9.57 5.46
N ASN A 91 0.04 10.01 4.66
CA ASN A 91 -0.66 9.18 3.67
C ASN A 91 0.31 8.38 2.80
N GLY A 92 1.31 9.06 2.20
CA GLY A 92 2.37 8.42 1.42
C GLY A 92 3.11 7.28 2.14
N ARG A 93 3.41 7.46 3.42
CA ARG A 93 4.12 6.46 4.23
C ARG A 93 3.19 5.28 4.55
N VAL A 94 1.97 5.57 4.97
CA VAL A 94 0.96 4.56 5.31
C VAL A 94 0.58 3.74 4.08
N GLY A 95 0.30 4.37 2.95
CA GLY A 95 -0.06 3.69 1.70
C GLY A 95 1.02 2.71 1.23
N ARG A 96 2.29 3.13 1.23
CA ARG A 96 3.40 2.22 0.89
C ARG A 96 3.56 1.06 1.87
N ILE A 97 3.40 1.29 3.16
CA ILE A 97 3.43 0.20 4.17
C ILE A 97 2.26 -0.76 3.98
N ILE A 98 1.07 -0.27 3.59
CA ILE A 98 -0.08 -1.11 3.27
C ILE A 98 0.23 -1.98 2.05
N MET A 99 0.78 -1.43 0.97
CA MET A 99 1.18 -2.22 -0.20
C MET A 99 2.17 -3.32 0.17
N PHE A 100 3.25 -2.96 0.88
CA PHE A 100 4.26 -3.92 1.32
C PHE A 100 3.65 -5.09 2.10
N LYS A 101 2.77 -4.78 3.06
CA LYS A 101 2.10 -5.77 3.88
C LYS A 101 1.14 -6.65 3.08
N GLU A 102 0.36 -6.07 2.16
CA GLU A 102 -0.55 -6.88 1.33
C GLU A 102 0.22 -7.77 0.34
N CYS A 103 1.40 -7.36 -0.12
CA CYS A 103 2.25 -8.24 -0.91
C CYS A 103 2.63 -9.49 -0.09
N LEU A 104 3.17 -9.28 1.12
CA LEU A 104 3.53 -10.38 2.03
C LEU A 104 2.36 -11.32 2.33
N LYS A 105 1.18 -10.77 2.62
CA LYS A 105 -0.03 -11.54 2.96
C LYS A 105 -0.50 -12.42 1.80
N ASN A 106 -0.33 -11.95 0.56
CA ASN A 106 -0.82 -12.63 -0.63
C ASN A 106 0.28 -13.43 -1.36
N ASN A 107 1.46 -13.62 -0.74
CA ASN A 107 2.62 -14.30 -1.33
C ASN A 107 3.09 -13.64 -2.65
N ILE A 108 3.03 -12.32 -2.70
CA ILE A 108 3.60 -11.49 -3.76
C ILE A 108 4.92 -10.92 -3.23
N MET A 109 5.94 -10.78 -4.09
CA MET A 109 7.22 -10.21 -3.71
C MET A 109 6.98 -8.80 -3.14
N PRO A 110 7.37 -8.50 -1.89
CA PRO A 110 7.25 -7.13 -1.40
C PRO A 110 8.34 -6.24 -2.02
N PHE A 111 8.15 -4.93 -1.95
CA PHE A 111 9.07 -3.97 -2.54
C PHE A 111 9.16 -2.67 -1.74
N ILE A 112 10.28 -1.97 -1.86
CA ILE A 112 10.49 -0.66 -1.24
C ILE A 112 10.79 0.35 -2.35
N ILE A 113 9.99 1.41 -2.42
CA ILE A 113 10.28 2.54 -3.33
C ILE A 113 11.45 3.33 -2.74
N LEU A 114 12.62 3.25 -3.39
CA LEU A 114 13.82 3.97 -2.99
C LEU A 114 13.73 5.46 -3.36
N ASP A 115 14.52 6.29 -2.69
CA ASP A 115 14.51 7.74 -2.92
C ASP A 115 14.89 8.12 -4.36
N GLN A 116 15.77 7.34 -4.99
CA GLN A 116 16.16 7.52 -6.39
C GLN A 116 14.98 7.28 -7.37
N ASP A 117 14.05 6.40 -7.01
CA ASP A 117 12.91 5.99 -7.84
C ASP A 117 11.65 6.82 -7.56
N LYS A 118 11.70 7.65 -6.51
CA LYS A 118 10.60 8.52 -6.09
C LYS A 118 10.05 9.36 -7.24
N PRO A 119 10.84 10.00 -8.13
CA PRO A 119 10.28 10.78 -9.24
C PRO A 119 9.41 9.94 -10.20
N TYR A 120 9.80 8.69 -10.47
CA TYR A 120 9.05 7.76 -11.32
C TYR A 120 7.77 7.31 -10.64
N TYR A 121 7.83 6.96 -9.35
CA TYR A 121 6.66 6.62 -8.55
C TYR A 121 5.63 7.75 -8.51
N ILE A 122 6.09 8.99 -8.27
CA ILE A 122 5.24 10.19 -8.29
C ILE A 122 4.58 10.39 -9.66
N ARG A 123 5.34 10.26 -10.75
CA ARG A 123 4.80 10.31 -12.11
C ARG A 123 3.78 9.20 -12.36
N GLY A 124 4.07 7.99 -11.89
CA GLY A 124 3.19 6.83 -12.01
C GLY A 124 1.83 7.07 -11.35
N LEU A 125 1.82 7.60 -10.12
CA LEU A 125 0.57 7.98 -9.43
C LEU A 125 -0.24 9.02 -10.22
N LYS A 126 0.44 10.04 -10.76
CA LYS A 126 -0.20 11.12 -11.52
C LYS A 126 -0.80 10.64 -12.83
N GLU A 127 -0.08 9.82 -13.59
CA GLU A 127 -0.49 9.36 -14.91
C GLU A 127 -1.35 8.10 -14.86
N TYR A 128 -1.64 7.55 -13.67
CA TYR A 128 -2.25 6.22 -13.51
C TYR A 128 -3.57 6.02 -14.27
N ASN A 129 -4.43 7.04 -14.36
CA ASN A 129 -5.69 6.97 -15.11
C ASN A 129 -5.47 6.92 -16.62
N ARG A 130 -4.36 7.50 -17.11
CA ARG A 130 -4.02 7.57 -18.52
C ARG A 130 -3.25 6.33 -18.96
N ASP A 131 -2.27 5.93 -18.15
CA ASP A 131 -1.43 4.75 -18.41
C ASP A 131 -0.93 4.19 -17.07
N LYS A 132 -1.49 3.04 -16.68
CA LYS A 132 -1.12 2.34 -15.44
C LYS A 132 0.33 1.86 -15.45
N LYS A 133 0.93 1.65 -16.65
CA LYS A 133 2.27 1.05 -16.78
C LYS A 133 3.35 1.87 -16.11
N TYR A 134 3.25 3.21 -16.10
CA TYR A 134 4.24 4.05 -15.40
C TYR A 134 4.42 3.65 -13.94
N LEU A 135 3.34 3.36 -13.23
CA LEU A 135 3.42 2.98 -11.83
C LEU A 135 3.76 1.49 -11.68
N ILE A 136 3.13 0.63 -12.48
CA ILE A 136 3.36 -0.82 -12.43
C ILE A 136 4.84 -1.13 -12.72
N ASP A 137 5.41 -0.59 -13.80
CA ASP A 137 6.81 -0.84 -14.16
C ASP A 137 7.78 -0.31 -13.09
N THR A 138 7.47 0.83 -12.45
CA THR A 138 8.28 1.35 -11.33
C THR A 138 8.25 0.40 -10.12
N ILE A 139 7.09 -0.21 -9.87
CA ILE A 139 6.91 -1.16 -8.77
C ILE A 139 7.61 -2.49 -9.06
N LEU A 140 7.45 -3.04 -10.27
CA LEU A 140 8.17 -4.23 -10.72
C LEU A 140 9.69 -4.04 -10.62
N HIS A 141 10.19 -2.88 -11.04
CA HIS A 141 11.60 -2.53 -10.85
C HIS A 141 12.04 -2.54 -9.38
N SER A 142 11.16 -2.10 -8.48
CA SER A 142 11.43 -2.10 -7.04
C SER A 142 11.34 -3.51 -6.43
N GLU A 143 10.50 -4.40 -6.98
CA GLU A 143 10.48 -5.84 -6.63
C GLU A 143 11.80 -6.50 -7.02
N ASP A 144 12.29 -6.27 -8.24
CA ASP A 144 13.58 -6.81 -8.70
C ASP A 144 14.74 -6.40 -7.77
N ILE A 145 14.79 -5.12 -7.37
CA ILE A 145 15.82 -4.63 -6.44
C ILE A 145 15.70 -5.32 -5.07
N TYR A 146 14.48 -5.47 -4.57
CA TYR A 146 14.24 -6.09 -3.27
C TYR A 146 14.59 -7.59 -3.29
N GLU A 147 14.23 -8.31 -4.35
CA GLU A 147 14.57 -9.71 -4.56
C GLU A 147 16.10 -9.91 -4.57
N ASN A 148 16.81 -9.13 -5.39
CA ASN A 148 18.28 -9.16 -5.44
C ASN A 148 18.92 -8.88 -4.07
N SER A 149 18.35 -7.94 -3.31
CA SER A 149 18.86 -7.61 -1.96
C SER A 149 18.65 -8.77 -0.99
N CYS A 150 17.53 -9.49 -1.10
CA CYS A 150 17.26 -10.67 -0.28
C CYS A 150 18.20 -11.83 -0.64
N GLU A 151 18.41 -12.09 -1.92
CA GLU A 151 19.34 -13.12 -2.39
C GLU A 151 20.75 -12.89 -1.86
N GLN A 152 21.25 -11.65 -1.97
CA GLN A 152 22.57 -11.29 -1.43
C GLN A 152 22.67 -11.56 0.07
N LEU A 153 21.66 -11.18 0.85
CA LEU A 153 21.64 -11.40 2.30
C LEU A 153 21.60 -12.89 2.67
N LEU A 154 20.84 -13.70 1.93
CA LEU A 154 20.76 -15.14 2.15
C LEU A 154 22.07 -15.86 1.80
N ASP A 155 22.78 -15.40 0.76
CA ASP A 155 24.08 -15.95 0.36
C ASP A 155 25.18 -15.67 1.40
N PHE A 156 25.06 -14.63 2.21
CA PHE A 156 26.00 -14.37 3.31
C PHE A 156 25.90 -15.42 4.44
N ASP A 157 24.73 -16.04 4.63
CA ASP A 157 24.48 -16.97 5.73
C ASP A 157 24.92 -18.42 5.45
N ILE A 158 25.35 -18.74 4.21
CA ILE A 158 25.72 -20.11 3.79
C ILE A 158 27.24 -20.35 3.81
N LYS A 159 28.05 -19.36 4.19
CA LYS A 159 29.49 -19.58 4.42
C LYS A 159 29.70 -20.26 5.77
N GLU A 160 29.50 -21.58 5.81
CA GLU A 160 30.06 -22.44 6.85
C GLU A 160 31.58 -22.58 6.60
N ASP A 161 32.38 -22.07 7.54
CA ASP A 161 33.84 -22.33 7.64
C ASP A 161 34.12 -23.76 8.14
#